data_AF-A0A356BVD1-F1
#
_entry.id   AF-A0A356BVD1-F1
#
_cell.length_a   1.000
_cell.length_b   1.000
_cell.length_c   1.000
_cell.angle_alpha   90.00
_cell.angle_beta   90.00
_cell.angle_gamma   90.00
#
_symmetry.space_group_name_H-M   'P 1'
#
loop_
_entity.id
_entity.type
_entity.pdbx_description
1 polymer ?
#
loop_
_entity_poly.entity_id
_entity_poly.type
_entity_poly.pdbx_seq_one_letter_code
_entity_poly.pdbx_strand_id
1 'polypeptide(L)'
;WSLIIPRMATAIGIFYLRQYMLDIPDAIIDSARIDGCSEFGIYRRIVVPIAKPALASWASITVIARWNDYFWPLLYLRDSSKYTLMVSVSMLPVSDGLSTPWQVVLAGTTLVIVPSIILYLVMQTYQKSGQVAGAVKG
;
A
#
# COMPACT_ATOMS: atom_id res chain seq x y z
N TRP A 1 10.46 14.03 5.65
CA TRP A 1 11.40 13.11 4.99
C TRP A 1 11.79 11.91 5.85
N SER A 2 12.12 12.08 7.15
CA SER A 2 12.49 10.97 8.04
C SER A 2 11.44 9.84 8.20
N LEU A 3 10.15 10.15 8.01
CA LEU A 3 9.06 9.15 8.05
C LEU A 3 8.90 8.35 6.74
N ILE A 4 9.43 8.86 5.63
CA ILE A 4 9.17 8.34 4.28
C ILE A 4 10.35 7.49 3.83
N ILE A 5 11.56 8.08 3.76
CA ILE A 5 12.74 7.45 3.16
C ILE A 5 13.07 6.06 3.72
N PRO A 6 13.13 5.84 5.05
CA PRO A 6 13.54 4.54 5.59
C PRO A 6 12.52 3.42 5.33
N ARG A 7 11.28 3.79 5.00
CA ARG A 7 10.13 2.87 4.97
C ARG A 7 9.56 2.66 3.57
N MET A 8 10.21 3.25 2.57
CA MET A 8 9.87 3.10 1.16
C MET A 8 10.17 1.69 0.63
N ALA A 9 11.29 1.09 1.07
CA ALA A 9 11.65 -0.28 0.71
C ALA A 9 11.57 -1.16 1.96
N THR A 10 10.71 -2.17 1.93
CA THR A 10 10.62 -3.17 2.99
C THR A 10 11.03 -4.54 2.45
N ALA A 11 11.71 -5.34 3.27
CA ALA A 11 12.14 -6.68 2.89
C ALA A 11 10.96 -7.55 2.41
N ILE A 12 9.81 -7.43 3.08
CA ILE A 12 8.58 -8.16 2.73
C ILE A 12 8.06 -7.73 1.35
N GLY A 13 8.10 -6.44 1.02
CA GLY A 13 7.65 -5.95 -0.29
C GLY A 13 8.54 -6.43 -1.42
N ILE A 14 9.85 -6.43 -1.20
CA ILE A 14 10.83 -6.96 -2.15
C ILE A 14 10.60 -8.46 -2.34
N PHE A 15 10.42 -9.21 -1.25
CA PHE A 15 10.16 -10.64 -1.32
C PHE A 15 8.85 -10.96 -2.05
N TYR A 16 7.76 -10.25 -1.74
CA TYR A 16 6.46 -10.43 -2.38
C TYR A 16 6.53 -10.17 -3.89
N LEU A 17 7.13 -9.04 -4.30
CA LEU A 17 7.27 -8.71 -5.72
C LEU A 17 8.21 -9.69 -6.43
N ARG A 18 9.27 -10.16 -5.76
CA ARG A 18 10.16 -11.19 -6.31
C ARG A 18 9.43 -12.51 -6.53
N GLN A 19 8.61 -12.96 -5.58
CA GLN A 19 7.80 -14.18 -5.74
C GLN A 19 6.93 -14.08 -6.98
N TYR A 20 6.24 -12.95 -7.16
CA TYR A 20 5.41 -12.72 -8.34
C TYR A 20 6.22 -12.67 -9.65
N MET A 21 7.43 -12.11 -9.64
CA MET A 21 8.30 -12.10 -10.82
C MET A 21 8.78 -13.50 -11.23
N LEU A 22 8.97 -14.41 -10.27
CA LEU A 22 9.34 -15.80 -10.56
C LEU A 22 8.22 -16.61 -11.20
N ASP A 23 6.96 -16.19 -11.00
CA ASP A 23 5.81 -16.81 -11.65
C ASP A 23 5.66 -16.40 -13.13
N ILE A 24 6.43 -15.40 -13.59
CA ILE A 24 6.39 -14.95 -14.99
C ILE A 24 7.20 -15.94 -15.85
N PRO A 25 6.62 -16.58 -16.88
CA PRO A 25 7.34 -17.53 -17.71
C PRO A 25 8.50 -16.89 -18.48
N ASP A 26 9.69 -17.47 -18.38
CA ASP A 26 10.89 -17.00 -19.10
C ASP A 26 10.70 -16.95 -20.63
N ALA A 27 9.84 -17.82 -21.18
CA ALA A 27 9.53 -17.85 -22.61
C ALA A 27 9.00 -16.50 -23.16
N ILE A 28 8.28 -15.72 -22.35
CA ILE A 28 7.76 -14.39 -22.75
C ILE A 28 8.90 -13.36 -22.79
N ILE A 29 9.89 -13.51 -21.90
CA ILE A 29 11.07 -12.66 -21.82
C ILE A 29 11.99 -12.97 -23.01
N ASP A 30 12.21 -14.25 -23.29
CA ASP A 30 13.06 -14.68 -24.40
C ASP A 30 12.46 -14.35 -25.76
N SER A 31 11.14 -14.45 -25.94
CA SER A 31 10.48 -14.00 -27.17
C SER A 31 10.67 -12.50 -27.39
N ALA A 32 10.58 -11.69 -26.33
CA ALA A 32 10.80 -10.25 -26.42
C ALA A 32 12.25 -9.87 -26.76
N ARG A 33 13.23 -10.68 -26.31
CA ARG A 33 14.64 -10.54 -26.71
C ARG A 33 14.85 -10.85 -28.18
N ILE A 34 14.21 -11.93 -28.68
CA ILE A 34 14.23 -12.28 -30.10
C ILE A 34 13.61 -11.17 -30.95
N ASP A 35 12.56 -10.51 -30.46
CA ASP A 35 11.92 -9.35 -31.10
C ASP A 35 12.77 -8.05 -31.01
N GLY A 36 13.99 -8.12 -30.45
CA GLY A 36 14.92 -6.99 -30.38
C GLY A 36 14.60 -5.95 -29.30
N CYS A 37 13.75 -6.27 -28.32
CA CYS A 37 13.54 -5.37 -27.19
C CYS A 37 14.77 -5.31 -26.28
N SER A 38 15.15 -4.10 -25.87
CA SER A 38 16.15 -3.91 -24.82
C SER A 38 15.65 -4.40 -23.46
N GLU A 39 16.54 -4.79 -22.55
CA GLU A 39 16.19 -5.26 -21.21
C GLU A 39 15.29 -4.29 -20.44
N PHE A 40 15.55 -2.98 -20.54
CA PHE A 40 14.69 -1.96 -19.93
C PHE A 40 13.32 -1.85 -20.62
N GLY A 41 13.28 -2.07 -21.94
CA GLY A 41 12.05 -2.18 -22.71
C GLY A 41 11.20 -3.36 -22.26
N ILE A 42 11.81 -4.54 -22.09
CA ILE A 42 11.15 -5.75 -21.59
C ILE A 42 10.58 -5.50 -20.18
N TYR A 43 11.39 -4.95 -19.27
CA TYR A 43 10.95 -4.60 -17.93
C TYR A 43 9.71 -3.70 -17.95
N ARG A 44 9.79 -2.56 -18.65
CA ARG A 44 8.73 -1.54 -18.60
C ARG A 44 7.48 -1.92 -19.40
N ARG A 45 7.61 -2.60 -20.54
CA ARG A 45 6.50 -2.88 -21.46
C ARG A 45 5.87 -4.25 -21.27
N ILE A 46 6.58 -5.20 -20.68
CA ILE A 46 6.10 -6.58 -20.52
C ILE A 46 5.97 -6.92 -19.05
N VAL A 47 7.07 -6.86 -18.30
CA VAL A 47 7.08 -7.29 -16.89
C VAL A 47 6.20 -6.40 -16.01
N VAL A 48 6.31 -5.07 -16.12
CA VAL A 48 5.54 -4.13 -15.27
C VAL A 48 4.02 -4.25 -15.50
N PRO A 49 3.49 -4.32 -16.73
CA PRO A 49 2.06 -4.56 -16.95
C PRO A 49 1.57 -5.91 -16.39
N ILE A 50 2.36 -6.97 -16.54
CA ILE A 50 2.04 -8.31 -15.98
C ILE A 50 2.05 -8.27 -14.44
N ALA A 51 2.96 -7.50 -13.84
CA ALA A 51 3.08 -7.30 -12.40
C ALA A 51 2.10 -6.28 -11.81
N LYS A 52 1.31 -5.59 -12.63
CA LYS A 52 0.32 -4.58 -12.19
C LYS A 52 -0.62 -5.06 -11.07
N PRO A 53 -1.23 -6.26 -11.09
CA PRO A 53 -2.09 -6.73 -10.00
C PRO A 53 -1.31 -7.00 -8.70
N ALA A 54 -0.06 -7.48 -8.77
CA ALA A 54 0.79 -7.63 -7.60
C ALA A 54 1.19 -6.27 -7.02
N LEU A 55 1.58 -5.32 -7.88
CA LEU A 55 1.87 -3.94 -7.46
C LEU A 55 0.67 -3.28 -6.80
N ALA A 56 -0.54 -3.46 -7.35
CA ALA A 56 -1.78 -2.95 -6.75
C ALA A 56 -2.04 -3.58 -5.37
N SER A 57 -1.82 -4.89 -5.22
CA SER A 57 -1.98 -5.59 -3.95
C SER A 57 -1.00 -5.08 -2.89
N TRP A 58 0.28 -4.98 -3.25
CA TRP A 58 1.30 -4.49 -2.34
C TRP A 58 1.09 -3.01 -1.98
N ALA A 59 0.70 -2.18 -2.95
CA ALA A 59 0.35 -0.78 -2.72
C ALA A 59 -0.83 -0.64 -1.74
N SER A 60 -1.86 -1.46 -1.88
CA SER A 60 -3.03 -1.47 -0.98
C SER A 60 -2.61 -1.74 0.46
N ILE A 61 -1.87 -2.83 0.68
CA ILE A 61 -1.36 -3.22 1.99
C ILE A 61 -0.51 -2.09 2.58
N THR A 62 0.39 -1.52 1.76
CA THR A 62 1.28 -0.46 2.19
C THR A 62 0.52 0.79 2.59
N VAL A 63 -0.42 1.27 1.78
CA VAL A 63 -1.16 2.50 2.11
C VAL A 63 -2.02 2.30 3.35
N ILE A 64 -2.71 1.17 3.47
CA ILE A 64 -3.49 0.85 4.68
C ILE A 64 -2.56 0.84 5.91
N ALA A 65 -1.40 0.19 5.81
CA ALA A 65 -0.43 0.15 6.90
C ALA A 65 0.12 1.54 7.28
N ARG A 66 0.35 2.44 6.30
CA ARG A 66 0.81 3.81 6.57
C ARG A 66 -0.29 4.73 7.08
N TRP A 67 -1.53 4.50 6.63
CA TRP A 67 -2.70 5.23 7.12
C TRP A 67 -3.02 4.89 8.58
N ASN A 68 -2.88 3.61 8.95
CA ASN A 68 -3.11 3.11 10.30
C ASN A 68 -1.87 3.20 11.21
N ASP A 69 -0.82 3.90 10.78
CA ASP A 69 0.42 4.01 11.53
C ASP A 69 0.29 5.07 12.62
N TYR A 70 0.29 4.62 13.86
CA TYR A 70 0.21 5.48 15.05
C TYR A 70 1.57 5.70 15.72
N PHE A 71 2.31 4.61 15.92
CA PHE A 71 3.50 4.59 16.76
C PHE A 71 4.64 5.46 16.21
N TRP A 72 4.93 5.35 14.92
CA TRP A 72 6.04 6.08 14.33
C TRP A 72 5.80 7.60 14.23
N PRO A 73 4.61 8.07 13.79
CA PRO A 73 4.29 9.49 13.85
C PRO A 73 4.39 10.06 15.26
N LEU A 74 3.88 9.36 16.27
CA LEU A 74 3.97 9.80 17.67
C LEU A 74 5.43 9.96 18.14
N LEU A 75 6.31 9.06 17.73
CA LEU A 75 7.73 9.10 18.10
C LEU A 75 8.50 10.24 17.41
N TYR A 76 8.23 10.48 16.13
CA TYR A 76 9.02 11.41 15.31
C TYR A 76 8.45 12.83 15.23
N LEU A 77 7.14 13.00 15.38
CA LEU A 77 6.50 14.30 15.31
C LEU A 77 6.53 14.94 16.70
N ARG A 78 7.24 16.07 16.81
CA ARG A 78 7.35 16.85 18.05
C ARG A 78 6.38 18.03 18.11
N ASP A 79 5.77 18.37 16.97
CA ASP A 79 4.90 19.53 16.80
C ASP A 79 3.48 19.02 16.58
N SER A 80 2.55 19.45 17.44
CA SER A 80 1.15 19.02 17.43
C SER A 80 0.42 19.41 16.15
N SER A 81 0.87 20.46 15.46
CA SER A 81 0.34 20.87 14.15
C SER A 81 0.61 19.85 13.03
N LYS A 82 1.54 18.92 13.24
CA LYS A 82 1.95 17.92 12.24
C LYS A 82 1.44 16.52 12.53
N TYR A 83 0.69 16.34 13.62
CA TYR A 83 0.14 15.05 13.99
C TYR A 83 -0.74 14.47 12.89
N THR A 84 -0.56 13.17 12.65
CA THR A 84 -1.43 12.42 11.74
C THR A 84 -2.83 12.33 12.35
N LEU A 85 -3.84 12.15 11.50
CA LEU A 85 -5.24 12.04 11.94
C LEU A 85 -5.39 11.01 13.08
N MET A 86 -4.68 9.89 12.98
CA MET A 86 -4.70 8.81 13.98
C MET A 86 -4.06 9.21 15.32
N VAL A 87 -2.98 9.99 15.30
CA VAL A 87 -2.37 10.53 16.53
C VAL A 87 -3.30 11.54 17.18
N SER A 88 -3.88 12.45 16.40
CA SER A 88 -4.78 13.49 16.93
C SER A 88 -6.03 12.90 17.60
N VAL A 89 -6.65 11.86 17.00
CA VAL A 89 -7.82 11.19 17.58
C VAL A 89 -7.48 10.50 18.91
N SER A 90 -6.28 9.92 19.04
CA SER A 90 -5.84 9.26 20.27
C SER A 90 -5.62 10.21 21.47
N MET A 91 -5.41 11.50 21.20
CA MET A 91 -5.16 12.51 22.23
C MET A 91 -6.44 13.19 22.74
N LEU A 92 -7.58 12.99 22.06
CA LEU A 92 -8.90 13.53 22.45
C LEU A 92 -9.35 13.15 23.88
N PRO A 93 -9.10 11.93 24.39
CA PRO A 93 -9.42 11.57 25.78
C PRO A 93 -8.70 12.41 26.83
N VAL A 94 -7.53 12.97 26.48
CA VAL A 94 -6.60 13.59 27.44
C VAL A 94 -6.97 15.06 27.71
N SER A 95 -7.75 15.70 26.84
CA SER A 95 -8.06 17.14 26.96
C SER A 95 -9.07 17.48 28.05
N ASP A 96 -9.97 16.56 28.44
CA ASP A 96 -11.14 16.88 29.28
C ASP A 96 -11.08 16.40 30.73
N GLY A 97 -9.96 15.83 31.18
CA GLY A 97 -9.58 15.71 32.60
C GLY A 97 -10.44 14.83 33.54
N LEU A 98 -11.72 14.53 33.26
CA LEU A 98 -12.62 13.88 34.21
C LEU A 98 -13.64 12.89 33.60
N SER A 99 -13.79 12.83 32.27
CA SER A 99 -14.57 11.78 31.60
C SER A 99 -14.13 11.68 30.14
N THR A 100 -13.59 10.53 29.74
CA THR A 100 -13.26 10.27 28.33
C THR A 100 -14.53 10.41 27.49
N PRO A 101 -14.61 11.38 26.55
CA PRO A 101 -15.81 11.56 25.73
C PRO A 101 -15.84 10.48 24.65
N TRP A 102 -16.29 9.27 25.01
CA TRP A 102 -16.31 8.10 24.14
C TRP A 102 -17.06 8.36 22.83
N GLN A 103 -18.13 9.16 22.85
CA GLN A 103 -18.81 9.59 21.62
C GLN A 103 -17.89 10.31 20.62
N VAL A 104 -16.98 11.17 21.10
CA VAL A 104 -16.05 11.94 20.25
C VAL A 104 -14.93 11.03 19.74
N VAL A 105 -14.42 10.14 20.60
CA VAL A 105 -13.37 9.17 20.23
C VAL A 105 -13.88 8.19 19.16
N LEU A 106 -15.10 7.66 19.33
CA LEU A 106 -15.72 6.75 18.36
C LEU A 106 -16.04 7.46 17.03
N ALA A 107 -16.50 8.71 17.08
CA ALA A 107 -16.72 9.52 15.89
C ALA A 107 -15.41 9.79 15.12
N GLY A 108 -14.34 10.17 15.83
CA GLY A 108 -13.02 10.35 15.25
C GLY A 108 -12.45 9.06 14.64
N THR A 109 -12.61 7.94 15.33
CA THR A 109 -12.16 6.62 14.83
C THR A 109 -12.92 6.21 13.57
N THR A 110 -14.23 6.46 13.52
CA THR A 110 -15.05 6.19 12.33
C THR A 110 -14.55 6.99 11.12
N LEU A 111 -14.27 8.29 11.31
CA LEU A 111 -13.72 9.15 10.27
C LEU A 111 -12.34 8.69 9.78
N VAL A 112 -11.51 8.12 10.65
CA VAL A 112 -10.20 7.55 10.27
C VAL A 112 -10.37 6.30 9.39
N ILE A 113 -11.39 5.47 9.64
CA ILE A 113 -11.61 4.21 8.92
C ILE A 113 -12.17 4.45 7.50
N VAL A 114 -13.05 5.45 7.32
CA VAL A 114 -13.74 5.70 6.04
C VAL A 114 -12.78 5.82 4.83
N PRO A 115 -11.70 6.63 4.87
CA PRO A 115 -10.75 6.73 3.75
C PRO A 115 -10.04 5.40 3.43
N SER A 116 -9.77 4.58 4.45
CA SER A 116 -9.14 3.26 4.24
C SER A 116 -10.06 2.33 3.45
N ILE A 117 -11.37 2.36 3.75
CA ILE A 117 -12.38 1.58 3.01
C ILE A 117 -12.46 2.05 1.56
N ILE A 118 -12.55 3.36 1.33
CA ILE A 118 -12.61 3.93 -0.03
C ILE A 118 -11.40 3.51 -0.85
N LEU A 119 -10.20 3.64 -0.28
CA LEU A 119 -8.97 3.25 -0.95
C LEU A 119 -8.95 1.74 -1.28
N TYR A 120 -9.36 0.91 -0.34
CA TYR A 120 -9.44 -0.54 -0.56
C TYR A 120 -10.39 -0.90 -1.70
N LEU A 121 -11.56 -0.26 -1.77
CA LEU A 121 -12.52 -0.47 -2.87
C LEU A 121 -11.95 -0.05 -4.23
N VAL A 122 -11.24 1.07 -4.29
CA VAL A 122 -10.57 1.51 -5.53
C VAL A 122 -9.52 0.49 -5.96
N MET A 123 -8.69 0.02 -5.04
CA MET A 123 -7.58 -0.89 -5.36
C MET A 123 -8.04 -2.30 -5.73
N GLN A 124 -9.16 -2.79 -5.18
CA GLN A 124 -9.75 -4.08 -5.55
C GLN A 124 -10.02 -4.21 -7.05
N THR A 125 -10.37 -3.11 -7.74
CA THR A 125 -10.63 -3.14 -9.19
C THR A 125 -9.39 -3.53 -10.00
N TYR A 126 -8.20 -3.13 -9.54
CA TYR A 126 -6.93 -3.48 -10.16
C TYR A 126 -6.49 -4.93 -9.87
N GLN A 127 -6.91 -5.48 -8.74
CA GLN A 127 -6.62 -6.89 -8.40
C GLN A 127 -7.49 -7.86 -9.20
N LYS A 128 -8.79 -7.56 -9.37
CA LYS A 128 -9.73 -8.42 -10.09
C LYS A 128 -9.40 -8.55 -11.58
N SER A 129 -8.93 -7.48 -12.22
CA SER A 129 -8.54 -7.53 -13.64
C SER A 129 -7.35 -8.47 -13.94
N GLY A 130 -6.47 -8.69 -12.96
CA GLY A 130 -5.34 -9.63 -13.10
C GLY A 130 -5.72 -11.11 -13.01
N GLN A 131 -6.72 -11.45 -12.18
CA GLN A 131 -7.14 -12.85 -11.98
C GLN A 131 -7.89 -13.42 -13.19
N VAL A 132 -8.66 -12.60 -13.90
CA VAL A 132 -9.45 -13.05 -15.07
C VAL A 132 -8.54 -13.36 -16.27
N ALA A 133 -7.40 -12.68 -16.42
CA ALA A 133 -6.44 -12.98 -17.47
C ALA A 133 -5.72 -14.33 -17.27
N GLY A 134 -5.57 -14.78 -16.02
CA GLY A 134 -5.03 -16.11 -15.68
C GLY A 134 -6.05 -17.25 -15.83
N ALA A 135 -7.34 -16.96 -15.73
CA ALA A 135 -8.43 -17.95 -15.82
C ALA A 135 -8.67 -18.47 -17.25
N VAL A 136 -8.18 -17.78 -18.29
CA VAL A 136 -8.37 -18.17 -19.71
C VAL A 136 -7.27 -19.12 -20.21
N LYS A 137 -6.32 -19.50 -19.35
CA LYS A 137 -5.26 -20.49 -19.66
C LYS A 137 -5.53 -21.89 -19.09
N GLY A 138 -6.75 -22.16 -18.62
CA GLY A 138 -7.22 -23.48 -18.22
C GLY A 138 -8.04 -24.14 -19.32
#